data_AF-A0A1M4YRZ3-F1
#
_entry.id   AF-A0A1M4YRZ3-F1
#
_cell.length_a   1.000
_cell.length_b   1.000
_cell.length_c   1.000
_cell.angle_alpha   90.00
_cell.angle_beta   90.00
_cell.angle_gamma   90.00
#
_symmetry.space_group_name_H-M   'P 1'
#
loop_
_entity.id
_entity.type
_entity.pdbx_description
1 polymer ?
#
loop_
_entity_poly.entity_id
_entity_poly.type
_entity_poly.pdbx_seq_one_letter_code
_entity_poly.pdbx_strand_id
1 'polypeptide(L)'
;MRSKPPETEELPFLKRYAFGDEMEFRLFVARKNEKPPTFRVPVGLDAISRIVLSPWLPKEVVKQAKSALRSIRGCSKLKIYRSTLVENESWKKFAKNDI
;
A
#
# COMPACT_ATOMS: atom_id res chain seq x y z
N MET A 1 -27.03 -4.20 14.15
CA MET A 1 -26.19 -5.13 13.37
C MET A 1 -26.40 -6.60 13.71
N ARG A 2 -26.68 -7.00 14.97
CA ARG A 2 -26.96 -8.41 15.34
C ARG A 2 -28.40 -8.89 15.10
N SER A 3 -29.38 -7.99 15.02
CA SER A 3 -30.80 -8.31 14.82
C SER A 3 -31.24 -8.37 13.36
N LYS A 4 -30.43 -7.82 12.45
CA LYS A 4 -30.66 -7.86 11.00
C LYS A 4 -29.29 -7.81 10.32
N PRO A 5 -28.71 -8.97 9.96
CA PRO A 5 -27.48 -9.00 9.20
C PRO A 5 -27.71 -8.34 7.83
N PRO A 6 -26.71 -7.66 7.26
CA PRO A 6 -26.81 -7.13 5.90
C PRO A 6 -27.04 -8.28 4.93
N GLU A 7 -27.91 -8.05 3.95
CA GLU A 7 -28.08 -8.99 2.84
C GLU A 7 -26.78 -9.07 2.04
N THR A 8 -26.61 -10.17 1.30
CA THR A 8 -25.37 -10.42 0.57
C THR A 8 -25.07 -9.26 -0.40
N GLU A 9 -26.09 -8.68 -1.00
CA GLU A 9 -26.01 -7.56 -1.94
C GLU A 9 -25.58 -6.23 -1.28
N GLU A 10 -25.69 -6.12 0.05
CA GLU A 10 -25.32 -4.94 0.84
C GLU A 10 -23.87 -4.99 1.33
N LEU A 11 -23.15 -6.09 1.09
CA LEU A 11 -21.76 -6.26 1.53
C LEU A 11 -20.78 -5.58 0.55
N PRO A 12 -20.13 -4.45 0.94
CA PRO A 12 -19.34 -3.61 0.04
C PRO A 12 -18.00 -4.24 -0.41
N PHE A 13 -17.65 -5.39 0.14
CA PHE A 13 -16.41 -6.12 -0.13
C PHE A 13 -16.64 -7.36 -1.00
N LEU A 14 -17.88 -7.69 -1.34
CA LEU A 14 -18.15 -8.72 -2.32
C LEU A 14 -17.76 -8.22 -3.71
N LYS A 15 -16.87 -8.97 -4.33
CA LYS A 15 -16.33 -8.79 -5.69
C LYS A 15 -17.44 -8.94 -6.75
N ARG A 16 -18.41 -8.03 -6.79
CA ARG A 16 -19.52 -8.06 -7.77
C ARG A 16 -19.49 -6.86 -8.70
N TYR A 17 -19.37 -5.65 -8.16
CA TYR A 17 -19.33 -4.44 -9.00
C TYR A 17 -18.03 -4.32 -9.80
N ALA A 18 -16.88 -4.63 -9.19
CA ALA A 18 -15.56 -4.54 -9.83
C ALA A 18 -15.28 -5.64 -10.88
N PHE A 19 -16.23 -6.56 -11.12
CA PHE A 19 -16.15 -7.63 -12.13
C PHE A 19 -17.34 -7.62 -13.08
N GLY A 20 -18.21 -6.60 -13.01
CA GLY A 20 -19.19 -6.36 -14.05
C GLY A 20 -18.47 -6.14 -15.38
N ASP A 21 -19.05 -6.60 -16.49
CA ASP A 21 -18.50 -6.27 -17.78
C ASP A 21 -18.50 -4.75 -17.95
N GLU A 22 -17.35 -4.16 -18.26
CA GLU A 22 -17.22 -2.71 -18.46
C GLU A 22 -17.78 -2.28 -19.83
N MET A 23 -18.36 -3.22 -20.61
CA MET A 23 -18.70 -3.07 -22.03
C MET A 23 -17.57 -2.42 -22.86
N GLU A 24 -16.32 -2.66 -22.47
CA GLU A 24 -15.15 -2.08 -23.11
C GLU A 24 -14.64 -2.93 -24.27
N PHE A 25 -14.37 -2.29 -25.40
CA PHE A 25 -13.62 -2.88 -26.51
C PHE A 25 -12.18 -2.35 -26.47
N ARG A 26 -11.20 -3.25 -26.47
CA ARG A 26 -9.77 -2.90 -26.46
C ARG A 26 -9.12 -3.28 -27.79
N LEU A 27 -8.67 -2.27 -28.55
CA LEU A 27 -7.93 -2.47 -29.79
C LEU A 27 -6.42 -2.41 -29.50
N PHE A 28 -5.73 -3.53 -29.73
CA PHE A 28 -4.27 -3.58 -29.59
C PHE A 28 -3.62 -3.47 -30.96
N VAL A 29 -2.83 -2.42 -31.17
CA VAL A 29 -2.07 -2.21 -32.41
C VAL A 29 -0.59 -2.41 -32.13
N ALA A 30 -0.01 -3.45 -32.71
CA ALA A 30 1.43 -3.69 -32.63
C ALA A 30 2.17 -2.76 -33.61
N ARG A 31 2.96 -1.82 -33.08
CA ARG A 31 3.87 -0.99 -33.88
C ARG A 31 5.29 -1.52 -33.76
N LYS A 32 5.97 -1.68 -34.90
CA LYS A 32 7.26 -2.37 -34.98
C LYS A 32 8.43 -1.59 -34.35
N ASN A 33 8.34 -0.27 -34.16
CA ASN A 33 9.52 0.55 -33.82
C ASN A 33 9.28 1.91 -33.13
N GLU A 34 8.11 2.18 -32.56
CA GLU A 34 7.91 3.42 -31.79
C GLU A 34 7.90 3.09 -30.29
N LYS A 35 8.90 3.58 -29.55
CA LYS A 35 8.75 3.70 -28.09
C LYS A 35 7.54 4.60 -27.89
N PRO A 36 6.46 4.14 -27.20
CA PRO A 36 5.31 4.98 -26.98
C PRO A 36 5.75 6.27 -26.28
N PRO A 37 5.13 7.42 -26.61
CA PRO A 37 5.47 8.68 -25.98
C PRO A 37 5.37 8.51 -24.46
N THR A 38 6.50 8.68 -23.77
CA THR A 38 6.56 8.48 -22.33
C THR A 38 6.27 9.82 -21.66
N PHE A 39 5.10 9.94 -21.06
CA PHE A 39 4.78 11.12 -20.24
C PHE A 39 5.46 10.99 -18.88
N ARG A 40 6.38 11.90 -18.56
CA ARG A 40 7.08 11.93 -17.27
C ARG A 40 6.45 13.01 -16.40
N VAL A 41 5.81 12.60 -15.31
CA VAL A 41 5.33 13.52 -14.28
C VAL A 41 6.44 13.73 -13.25
N PRO A 42 6.92 14.96 -13.03
CA PRO A 42 7.83 15.22 -11.93
C PRO A 42 7.11 15.02 -10.60
N VAL A 43 7.62 14.14 -9.75
CA VAL A 43 7.12 13.94 -8.39
C VAL A 43 8.19 14.44 -7.42
N GLY A 44 7.87 15.50 -6.68
CA GLY A 44 8.75 16.07 -5.66
C GLY A 44 8.82 15.19 -4.41
N LEU A 45 9.89 15.35 -3.64
CA LEU A 45 10.06 14.64 -2.36
C LEU A 45 8.99 15.04 -1.32
N ASP A 46 8.42 16.23 -1.45
CA ASP A 46 7.31 16.75 -0.66
C ASP A 46 6.01 15.93 -0.83
N ALA A 47 5.87 15.19 -1.93
CA ALA A 47 4.78 14.24 -2.11
C ALA A 47 4.87 13.03 -1.15
N ILE A 48 6.04 12.80 -0.54
CA ILE A 48 6.27 11.67 0.37
C ILE A 48 6.00 12.10 1.81
N SER A 49 4.85 11.70 2.36
CA SER A 49 4.51 12.01 3.76
C SER A 49 5.32 11.20 4.78
N ARG A 50 5.59 9.92 4.49
CA ARG A 50 6.38 8.99 5.32
C ARG A 50 6.76 7.73 4.55
N ILE A 51 7.79 7.03 5.04
CA ILE A 51 8.14 5.66 4.63
C ILE A 51 7.88 4.71 5.81
N VAL A 52 7.24 3.57 5.54
CA VAL A 52 7.00 2.52 6.53
C VAL A 52 7.72 1.25 6.08
N LEU A 53 8.69 0.81 6.89
CA LEU A 53 9.49 -0.39 6.67
C LEU A 53 8.73 -1.62 7.18
N SER A 54 9.01 -2.77 6.55
CA SER A 54 8.43 -4.06 6.93
C SER A 54 8.61 -4.37 8.41
N PRO A 55 7.60 -4.96 9.09
CA PRO A 55 7.74 -5.36 10.47
C PRO A 55 8.71 -6.54 10.63
N TRP A 56 9.02 -7.28 9.57
CA TRP A 56 9.93 -8.42 9.59
C TRP A 56 11.41 -8.03 9.45
N LEU A 57 11.68 -6.74 9.22
CA LEU A 57 13.04 -6.26 9.03
C LEU A 57 13.78 -6.24 10.40
N PRO A 58 14.97 -6.88 10.52
CA PRO A 58 15.73 -6.85 11.76
C PRO A 58 16.03 -5.42 12.21
N LYS A 59 16.10 -5.19 13.54
CA LYS A 59 16.28 -3.83 14.10
C LYS A 59 17.55 -3.14 13.60
N GLU A 60 18.65 -3.88 13.47
CA GLU A 60 19.92 -3.36 12.95
C GLU A 60 19.81 -2.93 11.47
N VAL A 61 19.13 -3.74 10.64
CA VAL A 61 18.89 -3.42 9.24
C VAL A 61 18.00 -2.18 9.12
N VAL A 62 17.00 -2.02 9.99
CA VAL A 62 16.16 -0.82 10.04
C VAL A 62 16.98 0.42 10.34
N LYS A 63 17.95 0.34 11.27
CA LYS A 63 18.83 1.46 11.60
C LYS A 63 19.68 1.87 10.40
N GLN A 64 20.28 0.89 9.70
CA GLN A 64 21.07 1.14 8.50
C GLN A 64 20.23 1.71 7.35
N ALA A 65 19.05 1.13 7.09
CA ALA A 65 18.13 1.61 6.05
C ALA A 65 17.68 3.06 6.30
N LYS A 66 17.35 3.40 7.56
CA LYS A 66 17.03 4.80 7.93
C LYS A 66 18.20 5.74 7.70
N SER A 67 19.42 5.32 8.03
CA SER A 67 20.63 6.11 7.80
C SER A 67 20.84 6.38 6.31
N ALA A 68 20.79 5.32 5.49
CA ALA A 68 20.96 5.40 4.04
C ALA A 68 19.89 6.26 3.35
N LEU A 69 18.63 6.14 3.76
CA LEU A 69 17.55 6.96 3.19
C LEU A 69 17.68 8.44 3.57
N ARG A 70 18.17 8.75 4.78
CA ARG A 70 18.36 10.14 5.24
C ARG A 70 19.60 10.81 4.66
N SER A 71 20.58 10.05 4.18
CA SER A 71 21.76 10.62 3.52
C SER A 71 21.47 11.10 2.11
N ILE A 72 20.34 10.70 1.51
CA ILE A 72 19.87 11.21 0.22
C ILE A 72 19.56 12.71 0.36
N ARG A 73 20.07 13.52 -0.58
CA ARG A 73 19.82 14.96 -0.61
C ARG A 73 18.32 15.25 -0.61
N GLY A 74 17.86 16.05 0.36
CA GLY A 74 16.44 16.38 0.54
C GLY A 74 15.66 15.44 1.46
N CYS A 75 16.24 14.33 1.91
CA CYS A 75 15.55 13.29 2.71
C CYS A 75 15.93 13.27 4.20
N SER A 76 16.77 14.19 4.68
CA SER A 76 17.25 14.19 6.08
C SER A 76 16.12 14.27 7.12
N LYS A 77 15.04 14.99 6.79
CA LYS A 77 13.84 15.17 7.65
C LYS A 77 12.73 14.15 7.36
N LEU A 78 12.96 13.16 6.49
CA LEU A 78 11.93 12.21 6.09
C LEU A 78 11.50 11.34 7.28
N LYS A 79 10.18 11.20 7.45
CA LYS A 79 9.59 10.37 8.49
C LYS A 79 9.69 8.90 8.08
N ILE A 80 10.51 8.12 8.79
CA ILE A 80 10.73 6.70 8.50
C ILE A 80 10.44 5.86 9.75
N TYR A 81 9.49 4.94 9.63
CA TYR A 81 9.03 4.07 10.71
C TYR A 81 9.23 2.60 10.33
N ARG A 82 9.36 1.71 11.32
CA ARG A 82 9.19 0.25 11.12
C ARG A 82 7.76 -0.07 11.56
N SER A 83 7.04 -0.83 10.74
CA SER A 83 5.71 -1.28 11.11
C SER A 83 5.77 -2.15 12.37
N THR A 84 4.77 -2.02 13.22
CA THR A 84 4.55 -2.89 14.39
C THR A 84 3.29 -3.71 14.22
N LEU A 85 2.71 -3.81 13.01
CA LEU A 85 1.40 -4.42 12.77
C LEU A 85 1.28 -5.85 13.34
N VAL A 86 2.31 -6.70 13.16
CA VAL A 86 2.38 -8.06 13.74
C VAL A 86 2.84 -8.10 15.20
N GLU A 87 3.51 -7.05 15.67
CA GLU A 87 4.02 -6.93 17.05
C GLU A 87 3.08 -6.09 17.93
N ASN A 88 1.92 -5.70 17.44
CA ASN A 88 1.03 -4.80 18.15
C ASN A 88 0.33 -5.54 19.29
N GLU A 89 0.71 -5.22 20.52
CA GLU A 89 0.20 -5.86 21.72
C GLU A 89 -1.31 -5.68 21.90
N SER A 90 -1.92 -4.59 21.41
CA SER A 90 -3.38 -4.42 21.43
C SER A 90 -4.08 -5.41 20.49
N TRP A 91 -3.54 -5.64 19.29
CA TRP A 91 -4.06 -6.66 18.36
C TRP A 91 -3.86 -8.08 18.89
N LYS A 92 -2.69 -8.38 19.48
CA LYS A 92 -2.44 -9.70 20.09
C LYS A 92 -3.36 -9.97 21.28
N LYS A 93 -3.65 -8.96 22.11
CA LYS A 93 -4.61 -9.07 23.22
C LYS A 93 -6.03 -9.27 22.71
N PHE A 94 -6.43 -8.55 21.66
CA PHE A 94 -7.75 -8.72 21.02
C PHE A 94 -7.94 -10.13 20.47
N ALA A 95 -6.92 -10.69 19.80
CA ALA A 95 -6.96 -12.05 19.26
C ALA A 95 -6.87 -13.16 20.32
N LYS A 96 -6.31 -12.88 21.51
CA LYS A 96 -6.21 -13.83 22.63
C LYS A 96 -7.45 -13.89 23.53
N ASN A 97 -8.39 -12.96 23.39
CA ASN A 97 -9.70 -13.08 24.04
C ASN A 97 -10.55 -14.07 23.25
N ASP A 98 -10.27 -15.35 23.45
CA ASP A 98 -11.19 -16.44 23.16
C ASP A 98 -12.45 -16.27 24.03
N ILE A 99 -13.61 -16.44 23.40
CA ILE A 99 -14.93 -16.63 24.03
C ILE A 99 -14.95 -18.01 24.69
#